data_AF-A0A6C0GUX5-F1
#
_entry.id   AF-A0A6C0GUX5-F1
#
_cell.length_a   1.000
_cell.length_b   1.000
_cell.length_c   1.000
_cell.angle_alpha   90.00
_cell.angle_beta   90.00
_cell.angle_gamma   90.00
#
_symmetry.space_group_name_H-M   'P 1'
#
loop_
_entity.id
_entity.type
_entity.pdbx_description
1 polymer ?
#
loop_
_entity_poly.entity_id
_entity_poly.type
_entity_poly.pdbx_seq_one_letter_code
_entity_poly.pdbx_strand_id
1 'polypeptide(L)'
;MRKAILLFILLFQVAILQAQEVNFVEDYYPFIRKAEIAITQLSFGEASNYYKQAFKAVEQPFAIDYYNAALCAIQNKNYREATRYSGLLIDKGMDSRFFNRQAFSSIKKEKVWKKLMQTYPKRRKAYLSRINISLRNEILSLNEKDQHFRRMPGSYGVHGDTIFGIDMANVKRIREIISQYGYPDENLVGLVDNNFHSSLPSIIILHHYQQGYYDLSATLLEQVKMGKLSPREFVQYEEQLLQHKYKSNLFTKLDTTIVVEHKFKIADLTTSDQVRKDVGLETIEEWRRKILFEMNNVLLLPWERYKNYQNEGFNFQSGYGIFGFIGDGAFNRKFIERIPPEAIHILDNAELEKESIKKVFW
;
A
#
# COMPACT_ATOMS: atom_id res chain seq x y z
N MET A 1 -54.13 19.86 -0.99
CA MET A 1 -53.05 19.88 0.03
C MET A 1 -52.68 18.50 0.57
N ARG A 2 -53.60 17.70 1.13
CA ARG A 2 -53.27 16.35 1.68
C ARG A 2 -52.56 15.41 0.70
N LYS A 3 -52.97 15.39 -0.58
CA LYS A 3 -52.32 14.58 -1.63
C LYS A 3 -50.90 15.05 -1.99
N ALA A 4 -50.63 16.35 -1.89
CA ALA A 4 -49.29 16.92 -2.16
C ALA A 4 -48.33 16.65 -0.99
N ILE A 5 -48.83 16.68 0.24
CA ILE A 5 -48.06 16.32 1.45
C ILE A 5 -47.69 14.83 1.43
N LEU A 6 -48.63 13.95 1.05
CA LEU A 6 -48.35 12.52 0.88
C LEU A 6 -47.31 12.24 -0.22
N LEU A 7 -47.36 12.95 -1.34
CA LEU A 7 -46.37 12.83 -2.41
C LEU A 7 -44.98 13.31 -1.97
N PHE A 8 -44.91 14.39 -1.19
CA PHE A 8 -43.65 14.92 -0.64
C PHE A 8 -43.03 13.97 0.38
N ILE A 9 -43.84 13.36 1.26
CA ILE A 9 -43.37 12.33 2.21
C ILE A 9 -42.87 11.09 1.47
N LEU A 10 -43.55 10.66 0.39
CA LEU A 10 -43.12 9.53 -0.42
C LEU A 10 -41.78 9.81 -1.14
N LEU A 11 -41.61 11.01 -1.69
CA LEU A 11 -40.35 11.44 -2.34
C LEU A 11 -39.20 11.57 -1.32
N PHE A 12 -39.49 12.01 -0.09
CA PHE A 12 -38.52 12.09 0.99
C PHE A 12 -38.12 10.69 1.50
N GLN A 13 -39.06 9.73 1.54
CA GLN A 13 -38.76 8.34 1.90
C GLN A 13 -37.96 7.60 0.82
N VAL A 14 -38.15 7.91 -0.47
CA VAL A 14 -37.31 7.39 -1.55
C VAL A 14 -35.88 7.97 -1.50
N ALA A 15 -35.71 9.21 -1.01
CA ALA A 15 -34.39 9.79 -0.79
C ALA A 15 -33.65 9.23 0.45
N ILE A 16 -34.38 8.56 1.37
CA ILE A 16 -33.86 7.91 2.58
C ILE A 16 -33.68 6.39 2.38
N LEU A 17 -33.97 5.84 1.20
CA LEU A 17 -33.36 4.58 0.78
C LEU A 17 -31.86 4.83 0.71
N GLN A 18 -31.21 4.53 1.84
CA GLN A 18 -29.86 4.92 2.14
C GLN A 18 -28.96 4.55 0.96
N ALA A 19 -28.22 5.54 0.46
CA ALA A 19 -26.97 5.22 -0.19
C ALA A 19 -26.16 4.45 0.88
N GLN A 20 -26.20 3.13 0.80
CA GLN A 20 -25.43 2.28 1.69
C GLN A 20 -23.98 2.74 1.53
N GLU A 21 -23.37 3.16 2.63
CA GLU A 21 -21.99 3.61 2.60
C GLU A 21 -21.14 2.44 2.09
N VAL A 22 -20.43 2.68 0.99
CA VAL A 22 -19.68 1.65 0.29
C VAL A 22 -18.57 1.15 1.21
N ASN A 23 -18.55 -0.16 1.47
CA ASN A 23 -17.55 -0.78 2.32
C ASN A 23 -16.47 -1.41 1.45
N PHE A 24 -15.28 -0.80 1.39
CA PHE A 24 -14.20 -1.29 0.55
C PHE A 24 -13.78 -2.74 0.85
N VAL A 25 -13.92 -3.21 2.10
CA VAL A 25 -13.61 -4.59 2.49
C VAL A 25 -14.55 -5.60 1.82
N GLU A 26 -15.81 -5.23 1.63
CA GLU A 26 -16.85 -6.11 1.08
C GLU A 26 -17.01 -5.90 -0.44
N ASP A 27 -16.95 -4.65 -0.89
CA ASP A 27 -17.37 -4.25 -2.23
C ASP A 27 -16.20 -4.08 -3.21
N TYR A 28 -14.99 -3.81 -2.71
CA TYR A 28 -13.84 -3.41 -3.54
C TYR A 28 -12.69 -4.41 -3.49
N TYR A 29 -12.10 -4.64 -2.31
CA TYR A 29 -10.92 -5.47 -2.13
C TYR A 29 -11.10 -6.93 -2.59
N PRO A 30 -12.29 -7.57 -2.51
CA PRO A 30 -12.46 -8.91 -3.07
C PRO A 30 -12.24 -8.98 -4.58
N PHE A 31 -12.62 -7.92 -5.33
CA PHE A 31 -12.35 -7.84 -6.76
C PHE A 31 -10.90 -7.47 -7.04
N ILE A 32 -10.29 -6.58 -6.25
CA ILE A 32 -8.86 -6.29 -6.35
C ILE A 32 -8.06 -7.58 -6.17
N ARG A 33 -8.23 -8.29 -5.05
CA ARG A 33 -7.57 -9.58 -4.80
C ARG A 33 -7.68 -10.54 -5.97
N LYS A 34 -8.88 -10.75 -6.52
CA LYS A 34 -9.09 -11.61 -7.69
C LYS A 34 -8.33 -11.12 -8.92
N ALA A 35 -8.29 -9.81 -9.16
CA ALA A 35 -7.53 -9.21 -10.25
C ALA A 35 -6.03 -9.48 -10.09
N GLU A 36 -5.49 -9.28 -8.89
CA GLU A 36 -4.07 -9.45 -8.59
C GLU A 36 -3.64 -10.91 -8.76
N ILE A 37 -4.46 -11.86 -8.29
CA ILE A 37 -4.20 -13.29 -8.48
C ILE A 37 -4.26 -13.69 -9.95
N ALA A 38 -5.23 -13.19 -10.72
CA ALA A 38 -5.26 -13.40 -12.15
C ALA A 38 -3.98 -12.86 -12.85
N ILE A 39 -3.38 -11.77 -12.36
CA ILE A 39 -2.08 -11.31 -12.89
C ILE A 39 -0.97 -12.31 -12.57
N THR A 40 -0.92 -12.87 -11.36
CA THR A 40 0.09 -13.90 -11.02
C THR A 40 0.01 -15.14 -11.92
N GLN A 41 -1.15 -15.36 -12.55
CA GLN A 41 -1.43 -16.44 -13.49
C GLN A 41 -1.32 -16.00 -14.96
N LEU A 42 -0.87 -14.77 -15.24
CA LEU A 42 -0.77 -14.16 -16.57
C LEU A 42 -2.12 -14.01 -17.30
N SER A 43 -3.24 -14.16 -16.58
CA SER A 43 -4.61 -14.00 -17.04
C SER A 43 -5.03 -12.53 -17.08
N PHE A 44 -4.33 -11.71 -17.87
CA PHE A 44 -4.54 -10.25 -17.91
C PHE A 44 -5.95 -9.83 -18.36
N GLY A 45 -6.62 -10.63 -19.19
CA GLY A 45 -8.01 -10.42 -19.60
C GLY A 45 -8.98 -10.55 -18.41
N GLU A 46 -8.80 -11.58 -17.61
CA GLU A 46 -9.58 -11.80 -16.39
C GLU A 46 -9.29 -10.72 -15.34
N ALA A 47 -8.01 -10.41 -15.11
CA ALA A 47 -7.60 -9.31 -14.23
C ALA A 47 -8.26 -7.98 -14.62
N SER A 48 -8.30 -7.66 -15.92
CA SER A 48 -8.96 -6.45 -16.42
C SER A 48 -10.46 -6.43 -16.10
N ASN A 49 -11.13 -7.58 -16.13
CA ASN A 49 -12.55 -7.68 -15.81
C ASN A 49 -12.81 -7.53 -14.30
N TYR A 50 -11.92 -8.03 -13.45
CA TYR A 50 -12.03 -7.83 -12.00
C TYR A 50 -11.78 -6.38 -11.61
N TYR A 51 -10.76 -5.71 -12.17
CA TYR A 51 -10.58 -4.26 -11.94
C TYR A 51 -11.81 -3.44 -12.37
N LYS A 52 -12.42 -3.77 -13.51
CA LYS A 52 -13.67 -3.11 -13.95
C LYS A 52 -14.80 -3.29 -12.94
N GLN A 53 -14.90 -4.44 -12.29
CA GLN A 53 -15.90 -4.67 -11.25
C GLN A 53 -15.58 -3.85 -9.99
N ALA A 54 -14.32 -3.88 -9.53
CA ALA A 54 -13.87 -3.07 -8.40
C ALA A 54 -14.15 -1.57 -8.61
N PHE A 55 -13.81 -1.03 -9.78
CA PHE A 55 -13.99 0.40 -10.08
C PHE A 55 -15.44 0.83 -10.31
N LYS A 56 -16.37 -0.12 -10.48
CA LYS A 56 -17.80 0.18 -10.50
C LYS A 56 -18.39 0.25 -9.10
N ALA A 57 -17.76 -0.42 -8.14
CA ALA A 57 -18.24 -0.50 -6.77
C ALA A 57 -17.93 0.77 -5.95
N VAL A 58 -16.90 1.53 -6.32
CA VAL A 58 -16.43 2.68 -5.55
C VAL A 58 -16.23 3.91 -6.44
N GLU A 59 -16.40 5.11 -5.87
CA GLU A 59 -16.18 6.37 -6.59
C GLU A 59 -14.69 6.68 -6.77
N GLN A 60 -13.87 6.41 -5.75
CA GLN A 60 -12.45 6.78 -5.70
C GLN A 60 -11.52 5.57 -5.47
N PRO A 61 -11.33 4.69 -6.48
CA PRO A 61 -10.32 3.62 -6.44
C PRO A 61 -8.92 4.12 -6.13
N PHE A 62 -8.05 3.26 -5.57
CA PHE A 62 -6.65 3.63 -5.30
C PHE A 62 -5.86 3.83 -6.60
N ALA A 63 -4.89 4.73 -6.59
CA ALA A 63 -4.04 4.99 -7.74
C ALA A 63 -3.25 3.75 -8.18
N ILE A 64 -2.79 2.92 -7.24
CA ILE A 64 -2.09 1.67 -7.56
C ILE A 64 -2.95 0.72 -8.40
N ASP A 65 -4.25 0.67 -8.15
CA ASP A 65 -5.16 -0.21 -8.87
C ASP A 65 -5.39 0.28 -10.30
N TYR A 66 -5.49 1.60 -10.51
CA TYR A 66 -5.48 2.17 -11.87
C TYR A 66 -4.20 1.86 -12.63
N TYR A 67 -3.05 1.88 -11.95
CA TYR A 67 -1.79 1.49 -12.55
C TYR A 67 -1.81 0.03 -13.01
N ASN A 68 -2.22 -0.88 -12.12
CA ASN A 68 -2.27 -2.31 -12.43
C ASN A 68 -3.28 -2.61 -13.55
N ALA A 69 -4.45 -1.96 -13.53
CA ALA A 69 -5.46 -2.07 -14.57
C ALA A 69 -4.96 -1.53 -15.92
N ALA A 70 -4.19 -0.42 -15.92
CA ALA A 70 -3.55 0.09 -17.13
C ALA A 70 -2.58 -0.94 -17.71
N LEU A 71 -1.72 -1.54 -16.89
CA LEU A 71 -0.78 -2.57 -17.35
C LEU A 71 -1.49 -3.81 -17.91
N CYS A 72 -2.54 -4.30 -17.25
CA CYS A 72 -3.34 -5.40 -17.77
C CYS A 72 -3.93 -5.06 -19.15
N ALA A 73 -4.45 -3.84 -19.33
CA ALA A 73 -4.96 -3.39 -20.62
C ALA A 73 -3.86 -3.28 -21.68
N ILE A 74 -2.63 -2.91 -21.32
CA ILE A 74 -1.47 -2.91 -22.23
C ILE A 74 -1.14 -4.33 -22.69
N GLN A 75 -1.07 -5.28 -21.76
CA GLN A 75 -0.79 -6.69 -22.08
C GLN A 75 -1.86 -7.29 -23.01
N ASN A 76 -3.12 -6.88 -22.83
CA ASN A 76 -4.23 -7.25 -23.71
C ASN A 76 -4.30 -6.45 -25.02
N LYS A 77 -3.32 -5.59 -25.32
CA LYS A 77 -3.31 -4.65 -26.47
C LYS A 77 -4.56 -3.76 -26.55
N ASN A 78 -5.28 -3.58 -25.45
CA ASN A 78 -6.43 -2.68 -25.35
C ASN A 78 -5.95 -1.27 -24.97
N TYR A 79 -5.29 -0.61 -25.92
CA TYR A 79 -4.61 0.67 -25.68
C TYR A 79 -5.55 1.83 -25.38
N ARG A 80 -6.82 1.75 -25.83
CA ARG A 80 -7.86 2.72 -25.46
C ARG A 80 -8.13 2.67 -23.96
N GLU A 81 -8.29 1.47 -23.41
CA GLU A 81 -8.52 1.27 -21.99
C GLU A 81 -7.28 1.59 -21.15
N ALA A 82 -6.09 1.17 -21.61
CA ALA A 82 -4.83 1.55 -20.97
C ALA A 82 -4.70 3.08 -20.88
N THR A 83 -4.96 3.80 -21.98
CA THR A 83 -4.94 5.27 -22.01
C THR A 83 -5.98 5.87 -21.05
N ARG A 84 -7.18 5.27 -20.95
CA ARG A 84 -8.20 5.73 -19.99
C ARG A 84 -7.69 5.63 -18.54
N TYR A 85 -7.13 4.48 -18.15
CA TYR A 85 -6.59 4.28 -16.80
C TYR A 85 -5.38 5.16 -16.51
N SER A 86 -4.50 5.37 -17.48
CA SER A 86 -3.40 6.35 -17.34
C SER A 86 -3.91 7.79 -17.16
N GLY A 87 -5.05 8.14 -17.76
CA GLY A 87 -5.73 9.41 -17.49
C GLY A 87 -6.19 9.54 -16.05
N LEU A 88 -6.78 8.47 -15.49
CA LEU A 88 -7.20 8.44 -14.08
C LEU A 88 -6.00 8.52 -13.12
N LEU A 89 -4.86 7.91 -13.46
CA LEU A 89 -3.61 8.10 -12.72
C LEU A 89 -3.14 9.56 -12.70
N ILE A 90 -3.20 10.25 -13.85
CA ILE A 90 -2.87 11.68 -13.92
C ILE A 90 -3.83 12.48 -13.03
N ASP A 91 -5.12 12.13 -13.04
CA ASP A 91 -6.12 12.76 -12.20
C ASP A 91 -5.89 12.48 -10.71
N LYS A 92 -5.23 11.37 -10.35
CA LYS A 92 -4.73 11.05 -9.00
C LYS A 92 -3.40 11.72 -8.65
N GLY A 93 -2.84 12.51 -9.56
CA GLY A 93 -1.61 13.27 -9.31
C GLY A 93 -0.34 12.63 -9.80
N MET A 94 -0.42 11.58 -10.62
CA MET A 94 0.77 11.00 -11.23
C MET A 94 1.43 11.95 -12.22
N ASP A 95 2.73 12.18 -12.05
CA ASP A 95 3.53 13.04 -12.92
C ASP A 95 3.75 12.39 -14.30
N SER A 96 3.81 13.19 -15.36
CA SER A 96 4.03 12.71 -16.73
C SER A 96 5.31 11.88 -16.88
N ARG A 97 6.36 12.18 -16.11
CA ARG A 97 7.64 11.43 -16.09
C ARG A 97 7.45 9.99 -15.63
N PHE A 98 6.45 9.70 -14.81
CA PHE A 98 6.15 8.32 -14.39
C PHE A 98 5.89 7.41 -15.59
N PHE A 99 5.23 7.93 -16.62
CA PHE A 99 4.91 7.17 -17.83
C PHE A 99 6.12 7.00 -18.77
N ASN A 100 7.32 7.45 -18.39
CA ASN A 100 8.54 7.13 -19.12
C ASN A 100 8.98 5.67 -18.95
N ARG A 101 8.45 4.96 -17.96
CA ARG A 101 8.71 3.53 -17.71
C ARG A 101 8.45 2.66 -18.94
N GLN A 102 9.26 1.60 -19.08
CA GLN A 102 9.22 0.67 -20.20
C GLN A 102 7.84 0.01 -20.38
N ALA A 103 7.12 -0.23 -19.29
CA ALA A 103 5.78 -0.83 -19.29
C ALA A 103 4.75 -0.03 -20.12
N PHE A 104 4.96 1.29 -20.31
CA PHE A 104 4.10 2.14 -21.13
C PHE A 104 4.62 2.38 -22.55
N SER A 105 5.74 1.77 -22.95
CA SER A 105 6.40 2.05 -24.24
C SER A 105 5.51 1.76 -25.46
N SER A 106 4.78 0.64 -25.44
CA SER A 106 3.93 0.20 -26.55
C SER A 106 2.78 1.17 -26.83
N ILE A 107 2.18 1.75 -25.79
CA ILE A 107 1.03 2.65 -25.95
C ILE A 107 1.41 4.07 -26.39
N LYS A 108 2.68 4.48 -26.24
CA LYS A 108 3.12 5.84 -26.58
C LYS A 108 2.94 6.18 -28.06
N LYS A 109 2.94 5.18 -28.93
CA LYS A 109 2.77 5.34 -30.38
C LYS A 109 1.31 5.68 -30.75
N GLU A 110 0.37 5.34 -29.87
CA GLU A 110 -1.06 5.44 -30.13
C GLU A 110 -1.56 6.89 -30.19
N LYS A 111 -2.48 7.16 -31.13
CA LYS A 111 -3.10 8.49 -31.27
C LYS A 111 -3.85 8.91 -30.00
N VAL A 112 -4.53 7.95 -29.34
CA VAL A 112 -5.26 8.19 -28.09
C VAL A 112 -4.33 8.61 -26.96
N TRP A 113 -3.13 8.01 -26.88
CA TRP A 113 -2.11 8.37 -25.90
C TRP A 113 -1.57 9.79 -26.12
N LYS A 114 -1.22 10.12 -27.36
CA LYS A 114 -0.74 11.46 -27.72
C LYS A 114 -1.76 12.55 -27.32
N LYS A 115 -3.05 12.28 -27.55
CA LYS A 115 -4.14 13.17 -27.12
C LYS A 115 -4.22 13.31 -25.60
N LEU A 116 -4.09 12.21 -24.84
CA LEU A 116 -4.04 12.28 -23.37
C LEU A 116 -2.91 13.20 -22.91
N MET A 117 -1.71 13.02 -23.44
CA MET A 117 -0.54 13.80 -23.05
C MET A 117 -0.64 15.28 -23.40
N GLN A 118 -1.29 15.64 -24.51
CA GLN A 118 -1.62 17.04 -24.82
C GLN A 118 -2.54 17.68 -23.76
N THR A 119 -3.42 16.89 -23.13
CA THR A 119 -4.31 17.36 -22.07
C THR A 119 -3.68 17.35 -20.67
N TYR A 120 -2.47 16.78 -20.51
CA TYR A 120 -1.81 16.63 -19.22
C TYR A 120 -1.67 17.95 -18.43
N PRO A 121 -1.19 19.08 -19.00
CA PRO A 121 -1.06 20.32 -18.23
C PRO A 121 -2.37 20.80 -17.62
N LYS A 122 -3.48 20.68 -18.37
CA LYS A 122 -4.83 21.03 -17.88
C LYS A 122 -5.27 20.11 -16.75
N ARG A 123 -5.10 18.79 -16.91
CA ARG A 123 -5.44 17.80 -15.88
C ARG A 123 -4.62 17.99 -14.61
N ARG A 124 -3.31 18.25 -14.76
CA ARG A 124 -2.41 18.52 -13.64
C ARG A 124 -2.85 19.76 -12.85
N LYS A 125 -3.22 20.84 -13.53
CA LYS A 125 -3.76 22.04 -12.88
C LYS A 125 -5.04 21.74 -12.10
N ALA A 126 -5.97 20.98 -12.68
CA ALA A 126 -7.21 20.59 -12.01
C ALA A 126 -6.97 19.69 -10.78
N TYR A 127 -6.04 18.75 -10.88
CA TYR A 127 -5.60 17.94 -9.74
C TYR A 127 -5.05 18.82 -8.60
N LEU A 128 -4.12 19.73 -8.92
CA LEU A 128 -3.50 20.61 -7.91
C LEU A 128 -4.49 21.54 -7.23
N SER A 129 -5.59 21.93 -7.90
CA SER A 129 -6.65 22.73 -7.29
C SER A 129 -7.60 21.93 -6.38
N ARG A 130 -7.60 20.59 -6.47
CA ARG A 130 -8.49 19.73 -5.67
C ARG A 130 -7.86 19.28 -4.36
N ILE A 131 -6.56 19.02 -4.36
CA ILE A 131 -5.86 18.52 -3.17
C ILE A 131 -5.51 19.63 -2.19
N ASN A 132 -5.43 19.29 -0.90
CA ASN A 132 -4.96 20.20 0.13
C ASN A 132 -3.43 20.21 0.21
N ILE A 133 -2.80 21.03 -0.63
CA ILE A 133 -1.33 21.18 -0.68
C ILE A 133 -0.77 21.69 0.64
N SER A 134 -1.48 22.58 1.33
CA SER A 134 -1.04 23.11 2.63
C SER A 134 -0.94 22.00 3.67
N LEU A 135 -1.98 21.16 3.78
CA LEU A 135 -1.99 20.03 4.71
C LEU A 135 -0.93 18.99 4.35
N ARG A 136 -0.75 18.70 3.05
CA ARG A 136 0.34 17.83 2.59
C ARG A 136 1.69 18.33 3.10
N ASN A 137 2.00 19.60 2.88
CA ASN A 137 3.28 20.20 3.26
C ASN A 137 3.47 20.22 4.78
N GLU A 138 2.39 20.43 5.53
CA GLU A 138 2.41 20.32 6.99
C GLU A 138 2.82 18.91 7.43
N ILE A 139 2.16 17.87 6.91
CA ILE A 139 2.48 16.47 7.27
C ILE A 139 3.92 16.09 6.85
N LEU A 140 4.36 16.54 5.68
CA LEU A 140 5.76 16.34 5.25
C LEU A 140 6.74 17.01 6.22
N SER A 141 6.44 18.22 6.69
CA SER A 141 7.28 18.91 7.69
C SER A 141 7.30 18.18 9.03
N LEU A 142 6.18 17.59 9.48
CA LEU A 142 6.16 16.74 10.69
C LEU A 142 7.09 15.53 10.54
N ASN A 143 7.05 14.88 9.37
CA ASN A 143 7.92 13.75 9.05
C ASN A 143 9.41 14.18 9.01
N GLU A 144 9.73 15.28 8.35
CA GLU A 144 11.12 15.79 8.32
C GLU A 144 11.68 16.07 9.72
N LYS A 145 10.87 16.67 10.60
CA LYS A 145 11.24 16.94 12.00
C LYS A 145 11.42 15.66 12.81
N ASP A 146 10.51 14.69 12.65
CA ASP A 146 10.63 13.35 13.25
C ASP A 146 11.94 12.66 12.84
N GLN A 147 12.27 12.71 11.55
CA GLN A 147 13.43 12.03 11.01
C GLN A 147 14.75 12.73 11.35
N HIS A 148 14.74 14.03 11.65
CA HIS A 148 15.95 14.82 11.88
C HIS A 148 16.83 14.24 13.01
N PHE A 149 16.31 14.15 14.24
CA PHE A 149 17.07 13.67 15.38
C PHE A 149 17.35 12.16 15.33
N ARG A 150 16.53 11.40 14.61
CA ARG A 150 16.73 9.95 14.40
C ARG A 150 17.96 9.67 13.54
N ARG A 151 18.25 10.56 12.57
CA ARG A 151 19.40 10.49 11.66
C ARG A 151 20.66 11.17 12.18
N MET A 152 20.54 11.97 13.24
CA MET A 152 21.71 12.59 13.88
C MET A 152 22.61 11.55 14.56
N PRO A 153 23.93 11.78 14.63
CA PRO A 153 24.85 10.90 15.36
C PRO A 153 24.39 10.66 16.80
N GLY A 154 24.38 9.40 17.22
CA GLY A 154 23.90 9.00 18.54
C GLY A 154 22.40 8.68 18.61
N SER A 155 21.57 9.22 17.70
CA SER A 155 20.14 8.92 17.56
C SER A 155 19.44 8.84 18.93
N TYR A 156 18.70 7.76 19.23
CA TYR A 156 18.07 7.53 20.54
C TYR A 156 19.03 7.59 21.74
N GLY A 157 20.30 7.20 21.58
CA GLY A 157 21.27 7.21 22.67
C GLY A 157 21.66 8.62 23.14
N VAL A 158 21.50 9.64 22.28
CA VAL A 158 21.85 11.04 22.59
C VAL A 158 20.61 11.94 22.59
N HIS A 159 19.64 11.65 21.73
CA HIS A 159 18.46 12.48 21.47
C HIS A 159 17.15 11.80 21.88
N GLY A 160 17.18 10.75 22.70
CA GLY A 160 16.01 9.97 23.10
C GLY A 160 14.86 10.82 23.62
N ASP A 161 15.12 11.73 24.56
CA ASP A 161 14.09 12.63 25.14
C ASP A 161 13.48 13.57 24.08
N THR A 162 14.31 14.05 23.15
CA THR A 162 13.85 14.93 22.07
C THR A 162 12.98 14.16 21.07
N ILE A 163 13.41 12.96 20.70
CA ILE A 163 12.66 12.05 19.82
C ILE A 163 11.30 11.72 20.45
N PHE A 164 11.28 11.35 21.73
CA PHE A 164 10.06 11.07 22.47
C PHE A 164 9.11 12.28 22.50
N GLY A 165 9.63 13.47 22.79
CA GLY A 165 8.84 14.71 22.78
C GLY A 165 8.22 15.01 21.41
N ILE A 166 8.97 14.76 20.32
CA ILE A 166 8.48 14.92 18.95
C ILE A 166 7.41 13.89 18.62
N ASP A 167 7.59 12.62 19.00
CA ASP A 167 6.60 11.56 18.76
C ASP A 167 5.25 11.92 19.41
N MET A 168 5.25 12.36 20.67
CA MET A 168 4.02 12.78 21.35
C MET A 168 3.34 13.98 20.66
N ALA A 169 4.14 14.99 20.28
CA ALA A 169 3.62 16.18 19.60
C ALA A 169 3.03 15.84 18.23
N ASN A 170 3.72 14.98 17.47
CA ASN A 170 3.28 14.54 16.15
C ASN A 170 1.99 13.72 16.23
N VAL A 171 1.87 12.78 17.17
CA VAL A 171 0.64 11.99 17.35
C VAL A 171 -0.54 12.88 17.68
N LYS A 172 -0.36 13.83 18.60
CA LYS A 172 -1.38 14.82 18.92
C LYS A 172 -1.79 15.58 17.66
N ARG A 173 -0.82 16.05 16.86
CA ARG A 173 -1.12 16.81 15.65
C ARG A 173 -1.81 15.98 14.57
N ILE A 174 -1.42 14.71 14.38
CA ILE A 174 -2.10 13.81 13.44
C ILE A 174 -3.55 13.58 13.85
N ARG A 175 -3.84 13.42 15.14
CA ARG A 175 -5.23 13.30 15.64
C ARG A 175 -6.05 14.55 15.36
N GLU A 176 -5.47 15.74 15.56
CA GLU A 176 -6.11 17.01 15.22
C GLU A 176 -6.37 17.11 13.71
N ILE A 177 -5.41 16.71 12.87
CA ILE A 177 -5.56 16.67 11.42
C ILE A 177 -6.72 15.75 11.02
N ILE A 178 -6.76 14.52 11.56
CA ILE A 178 -7.83 13.56 11.27
C ILE A 178 -9.19 14.11 11.70
N SER A 179 -9.26 14.76 12.86
CA SER A 179 -10.50 15.39 13.35
C SER A 179 -10.94 16.57 12.48
N GLN A 180 -10.01 17.41 12.03
CA GLN A 180 -10.30 18.64 11.29
C GLN A 180 -10.57 18.41 9.80
N TYR A 181 -9.82 17.51 9.17
CA TYR A 181 -9.81 17.33 7.71
C TYR A 181 -10.22 15.93 7.26
N GLY A 182 -10.31 14.96 8.17
CA GLY A 182 -10.36 13.53 7.85
C GLY A 182 -8.97 12.92 7.66
N TYR A 183 -8.92 11.61 7.43
CA TYR A 183 -7.66 10.91 7.19
C TYR A 183 -6.97 11.43 5.91
N PRO A 184 -5.68 11.79 5.94
CA PRO A 184 -4.98 12.42 4.82
C PRO A 184 -4.58 11.39 3.74
N ASP A 185 -5.57 10.87 3.03
CA ASP A 185 -5.43 9.90 1.95
C ASP A 185 -4.96 10.51 0.61
N GLU A 186 -4.78 9.66 -0.41
CA GLU A 186 -4.38 10.08 -1.75
C GLU A 186 -5.42 10.96 -2.47
N ASN A 187 -6.65 11.08 -1.97
CA ASN A 187 -7.64 11.98 -2.53
C ASN A 187 -7.58 13.38 -1.89
N LEU A 188 -7.35 13.43 -0.57
CA LEU A 188 -7.29 14.67 0.20
C LEU A 188 -5.95 15.38 0.01
N VAL A 189 -4.84 14.68 0.27
CA VAL A 189 -3.50 15.27 0.19
C VAL A 189 -2.78 14.90 -1.08
N GLY A 190 -3.25 13.91 -1.85
CA GLY A 190 -2.64 13.49 -3.12
C GLY A 190 -1.38 12.63 -2.96
N LEU A 191 -0.89 12.06 -4.06
CA LEU A 191 0.34 11.26 -4.06
C LEU A 191 1.60 12.11 -3.82
N VAL A 192 2.57 11.52 -3.12
CA VAL A 192 3.91 12.08 -2.87
C VAL A 192 4.93 11.34 -3.73
N ASP A 193 5.80 12.09 -4.42
CA ASP A 193 6.94 11.58 -5.22
C ASP A 193 6.62 10.46 -6.23
N ASN A 194 5.41 10.45 -6.79
CA ASN A 194 4.93 9.39 -7.70
C ASN A 194 5.00 7.98 -7.08
N ASN A 195 4.94 7.91 -5.75
CA ASN A 195 5.00 6.66 -5.02
C ASN A 195 3.60 6.30 -4.50
N PHE A 196 3.11 5.14 -4.92
CA PHE A 196 1.82 4.59 -4.47
C PHE A 196 1.82 4.22 -2.98
N HIS A 197 3.00 3.99 -2.40
CA HIS A 197 3.19 3.52 -1.03
C HIS A 197 3.64 4.63 -0.06
N SER A 198 3.73 5.87 -0.54
CA SER A 198 4.02 7.02 0.31
C SER A 198 2.73 7.63 0.85
N SER A 199 1.90 6.84 1.54
CA SER A 199 0.78 7.44 2.28
C SER A 199 1.33 8.38 3.35
N LEU A 200 0.68 9.51 3.48
CA LEU A 200 0.87 10.40 4.62
C LEU A 200 -0.23 10.04 5.62
N PRO A 201 0.05 9.95 6.94
CA PRO A 201 1.30 10.19 7.65
C PRO A 201 1.99 8.87 8.07
N SER A 202 2.34 7.99 7.11
CA SER A 202 2.62 6.57 7.41
C SER A 202 3.66 6.30 8.50
N ILE A 203 4.76 7.05 8.49
CA ILE A 203 5.90 6.82 9.39
C ILE A 203 5.64 7.34 10.80
N ILE A 204 4.88 8.43 10.94
CA ILE A 204 4.47 8.98 12.24
C ILE A 204 3.55 7.99 12.95
N ILE A 205 2.59 7.40 12.22
CA ILE A 205 1.71 6.36 12.76
C ILE A 205 2.52 5.13 13.15
N LEU A 206 3.48 4.72 12.33
CA LEU A 206 4.34 3.56 12.64
C LEU A 206 5.13 3.76 13.94
N HIS A 207 5.82 4.90 14.09
CA HIS A 207 6.57 5.21 15.31
C HIS A 207 5.66 5.26 16.53
N HIS A 208 4.48 5.84 16.38
CA HIS A 208 3.50 5.87 17.45
C HIS A 208 3.12 4.48 17.95
N TYR A 209 2.83 3.55 17.04
CA TYR A 209 2.49 2.17 17.36
C TYR A 209 3.67 1.44 18.04
N GLN A 210 4.90 1.69 17.60
CA GLN A 210 6.11 1.10 18.20
C GLN A 210 6.31 1.52 19.67
N GLN A 211 5.85 2.71 20.03
CA GLN A 211 5.96 3.22 21.39
C GLN A 211 4.77 2.83 22.29
N GLY A 212 3.68 2.31 21.73
CA GLY A 212 2.54 1.80 22.50
C GLY A 212 1.70 2.87 23.23
N TYR A 213 1.76 4.15 22.83
CA TYR A 213 1.09 5.22 23.58
C TYR A 213 -0.43 5.23 23.44
N TYR A 214 -0.97 4.87 22.27
CA TYR A 214 -2.40 4.84 22.00
C TYR A 214 -2.71 3.76 20.96
N ASP A 215 -3.87 3.15 21.12
CA ASP A 215 -4.43 2.20 20.17
C ASP A 215 -5.30 2.98 19.16
N LEU A 216 -4.85 3.09 17.91
CA LEU A 216 -5.63 3.67 16.81
C LEU A 216 -6.32 2.59 15.94
N SER A 217 -6.28 1.31 16.33
CA SER A 217 -6.65 0.18 15.49
C SER A 217 -8.07 0.31 14.95
N ALA A 218 -9.03 0.63 15.83
CA ALA A 218 -10.42 0.84 15.43
C ALA A 218 -10.59 2.03 14.47
N THR A 219 -9.85 3.13 14.71
CA THR A 219 -9.92 4.32 13.86
C THR A 219 -9.35 4.04 12.47
N LEU A 220 -8.20 3.35 12.39
CA LEU A 220 -7.55 3.03 11.13
C LEU A 220 -8.29 1.95 10.35
N LEU A 221 -8.87 0.95 11.02
CA LEU A 221 -9.74 -0.05 10.38
C LEU A 221 -10.95 0.61 9.72
N GLU A 222 -11.54 1.63 10.36
CA GLU A 222 -12.61 2.40 9.74
C GLU A 222 -12.12 3.12 8.47
N GLN A 223 -10.90 3.68 8.49
CA GLN A 223 -10.34 4.28 7.28
C GLN A 223 -10.09 3.25 6.16
N VAL A 224 -9.83 1.98 6.49
CA VAL A 224 -9.75 0.90 5.50
C VAL A 224 -11.12 0.63 4.88
N LYS A 225 -12.18 0.54 5.68
CA LYS A 225 -13.55 0.34 5.18
C LYS A 225 -14.02 1.49 4.29
N MET A 226 -13.62 2.72 4.62
CA MET A 226 -13.91 3.92 3.81
C MET A 226 -13.02 4.07 2.56
N GLY A 227 -12.03 3.19 2.34
CA GLY A 227 -11.10 3.30 1.21
C GLY A 227 -10.10 4.45 1.30
N LYS A 228 -9.82 4.95 2.51
CA LYS A 228 -8.85 6.03 2.80
C LYS A 228 -7.48 5.50 3.22
N LEU A 229 -7.40 4.25 3.66
CA LEU A 229 -6.18 3.55 4.04
C LEU A 229 -6.17 2.17 3.40
N SER A 230 -5.02 1.72 2.87
CA SER A 230 -4.95 0.35 2.34
C SER A 230 -4.91 -0.68 3.47
N PRO A 231 -5.49 -1.89 3.29
CA PRO A 231 -5.41 -2.99 4.25
C PRO A 231 -3.98 -3.35 4.64
N ARG A 232 -3.04 -3.23 3.68
CA ARG A 232 -1.64 -3.57 3.88
C ARG A 232 -0.93 -2.58 4.80
N GLU A 233 -1.20 -1.29 4.62
CA GLU A 233 -0.65 -0.25 5.51
C GLU A 233 -1.24 -0.34 6.90
N PHE A 234 -2.55 -0.56 7.02
CA PHE A 234 -3.20 -0.82 8.30
C PHE A 234 -2.52 -1.97 9.05
N VAL A 235 -2.39 -3.13 8.40
CA VAL A 235 -1.77 -4.30 9.02
C VAL A 235 -0.30 -4.09 9.36
N GLN A 236 0.43 -3.29 8.58
CA GLN A 236 1.82 -2.93 8.92
C GLN A 236 1.91 -2.23 10.29
N TYR A 237 0.94 -1.37 10.61
CA TYR A 237 0.86 -0.72 11.92
C TYR A 237 0.44 -1.72 13.00
N GLU A 238 -0.65 -2.45 12.77
CA GLU A 238 -1.19 -3.43 13.73
C GLU A 238 -0.18 -4.48 14.17
N GLU A 239 0.69 -4.93 13.26
CA GLU A 239 1.72 -5.92 13.58
C GLU A 239 2.77 -5.43 14.57
N GLN A 240 2.93 -4.11 14.76
CA GLN A 240 3.77 -3.57 15.83
C GLN A 240 3.17 -3.83 17.23
N LEU A 241 1.83 -3.92 17.35
CA LEU A 241 1.14 -4.19 18.61
C LEU A 241 0.78 -5.67 18.80
N LEU A 242 0.34 -6.35 17.73
CA LEU A 242 -0.38 -7.63 17.81
C LEU A 242 0.48 -8.86 17.50
N GLN A 243 1.79 -8.84 17.77
CA GLN A 243 2.69 -10.01 17.71
C GLN A 243 2.47 -10.91 16.47
N HIS A 244 2.47 -10.31 15.27
CA HIS A 244 2.29 -11.04 14.00
C HIS A 244 0.93 -11.74 13.83
N LYS A 245 -0.17 -11.17 14.33
CA LYS A 245 -1.55 -11.67 14.10
C LYS A 245 -1.88 -11.92 12.62
N TYR A 246 -1.37 -11.08 11.72
CA TYR A 246 -1.68 -11.14 10.28
C TYR A 246 -0.62 -11.85 9.43
N LYS A 247 0.53 -12.19 10.02
CA LYS A 247 1.68 -12.84 9.35
C LYS A 247 2.16 -12.12 8.09
N SER A 248 2.02 -10.81 8.02
CA SER A 248 2.42 -10.02 6.86
C SER A 248 3.93 -9.94 6.68
N ASN A 249 4.71 -10.10 7.74
CA ASN A 249 6.18 -10.23 7.69
C ASN A 249 6.69 -11.67 7.47
N LEU A 250 5.81 -12.63 7.16
CA LEU A 250 6.18 -14.05 6.97
C LEU A 250 7.23 -14.25 5.88
N PHE A 251 7.14 -13.45 4.81
CA PHE A 251 8.05 -13.50 3.69
C PHE A 251 8.96 -12.28 3.75
N THR A 252 10.28 -12.50 3.77
CA THR A 252 11.27 -11.43 3.65
C THR A 252 12.08 -11.66 2.39
N LYS A 253 12.10 -10.66 1.51
CA LYS A 253 12.97 -10.68 0.33
C LYS A 253 14.40 -10.31 0.73
N LEU A 254 15.34 -11.20 0.44
CA LEU A 254 16.78 -10.95 0.51
C LEU A 254 17.36 -11.15 -0.90
N ASP A 255 17.70 -10.04 -1.56
CA ASP A 255 18.17 -10.02 -2.94
C ASP A 255 17.24 -10.77 -3.92
N THR A 256 17.66 -11.94 -4.40
CA THR A 256 16.93 -12.82 -5.33
C THR A 256 16.23 -13.99 -4.62
N THR A 257 16.17 -13.99 -3.29
CA THR A 257 15.60 -15.08 -2.48
C THR A 257 14.48 -14.58 -1.57
N ILE A 258 13.52 -15.47 -1.24
CA ILE A 258 12.55 -15.26 -0.16
C ILE A 258 12.99 -16.12 1.01
N VAL A 259 13.13 -15.49 2.16
CA VAL A 259 13.22 -16.18 3.44
C VAL A 259 11.83 -16.25 4.04
N VAL A 260 11.39 -17.46 4.37
CA VAL A 260 10.19 -17.69 5.16
C VAL A 260 10.58 -17.74 6.63
N GLU A 261 9.90 -16.97 7.46
CA GLU A 261 10.16 -17.04 8.91
C GLU A 261 9.67 -18.39 9.47
N HIS A 262 10.61 -19.24 9.90
CA HIS A 262 10.37 -20.62 10.35
C HIS A 262 9.46 -20.78 11.58
N LYS A 263 9.11 -19.70 12.25
CA LYS A 263 8.46 -19.75 13.56
C LYS A 263 6.96 -20.04 13.51
N PHE A 264 6.34 -20.17 12.33
CA PHE A 264 4.89 -20.26 12.19
C PHE A 264 4.41 -21.68 11.86
N LYS A 265 3.44 -22.20 12.64
CA LYS A 265 2.82 -23.52 12.41
C LYS A 265 1.64 -23.39 11.44
N ILE A 266 1.31 -24.46 10.71
CA ILE A 266 0.19 -24.47 9.72
C ILE A 266 -1.15 -24.07 10.34
N ALA A 267 -1.46 -24.53 11.56
CA ALA A 267 -2.70 -24.16 12.25
C ALA A 267 -2.80 -22.64 12.54
N ASP A 268 -1.65 -21.95 12.66
CA ASP A 268 -1.60 -20.50 12.85
C ASP A 268 -1.96 -19.76 11.55
N LEU A 269 -1.77 -20.39 10.39
CA LEU A 269 -2.03 -19.81 9.08
C LEU A 269 -3.54 -19.70 8.80
N THR A 270 -4.35 -20.71 9.15
CA THR A 270 -5.81 -20.68 8.92
C THR A 270 -6.50 -19.56 9.69
N THR A 271 -6.12 -19.36 10.97
CA THR A 271 -6.65 -18.26 11.78
C THR A 271 -6.19 -16.90 11.21
N SER A 272 -4.94 -16.84 10.74
CA SER A 272 -4.38 -15.65 10.10
C SER A 272 -5.13 -15.29 8.81
N ASP A 273 -5.51 -16.27 7.99
CA ASP A 273 -6.28 -16.04 6.76
C ASP A 273 -7.67 -15.47 7.04
N GLN A 274 -8.33 -15.89 8.12
CA GLN A 274 -9.62 -15.33 8.50
C GLN A 274 -9.48 -13.85 8.90
N VAL A 275 -8.56 -13.53 9.81
CA VAL A 275 -8.36 -12.13 10.24
C VAL A 275 -7.83 -11.23 9.12
N ARG A 276 -7.08 -11.79 8.15
CA ARG A 276 -6.66 -11.09 6.93
C ARG A 276 -7.86 -10.73 6.05
N LYS A 277 -8.80 -11.66 5.85
CA LYS A 277 -10.04 -11.39 5.09
C LYS A 277 -10.89 -10.30 5.74
N ASP A 278 -10.99 -10.30 7.07
CA ASP A 278 -11.80 -9.34 7.83
C ASP A 278 -11.32 -7.89 7.65
N VAL A 279 -10.08 -7.69 7.20
CA VAL A 279 -9.50 -6.36 6.93
C VAL A 279 -9.29 -6.09 5.44
N GLY A 280 -9.74 -6.99 4.56
CA GLY A 280 -9.64 -6.83 3.10
C GLY A 280 -8.33 -7.34 2.48
N LEU A 281 -7.51 -8.10 3.22
CA LEU A 281 -6.32 -8.75 2.67
C LEU A 281 -6.63 -10.10 2.00
N GLU A 282 -5.68 -10.54 1.19
CA GLU A 282 -5.57 -11.86 0.63
C GLU A 282 -5.08 -12.90 1.65
N THR A 283 -5.28 -14.18 1.36
CA THR A 283 -4.71 -15.28 2.14
C THR A 283 -3.18 -15.28 2.08
N ILE A 284 -2.54 -15.99 3.00
CA ILE A 284 -1.08 -16.11 3.05
C ILE A 284 -0.52 -16.77 1.79
N GLU A 285 -1.22 -17.77 1.23
CA GLU A 285 -0.80 -18.42 -0.02
C GLU A 285 -0.97 -17.50 -1.24
N GLU A 286 -2.06 -16.73 -1.31
CA GLU A 286 -2.24 -15.69 -2.33
C GLU A 286 -1.14 -14.61 -2.23
N TRP A 287 -0.80 -14.20 -1.01
CA TRP A 287 0.29 -13.26 -0.74
C TRP A 287 1.65 -13.82 -1.20
N ARG A 288 1.93 -15.09 -0.87
CA ARG A 288 3.13 -15.82 -1.32
C ARG A 288 3.26 -15.79 -2.84
N ARG A 289 2.17 -16.09 -3.55
CA ARG A 289 2.14 -16.08 -5.03
C ARG A 289 2.46 -14.70 -5.60
N LYS A 290 1.91 -13.64 -5.01
CA LYS A 290 2.19 -12.26 -5.44
C LYS A 290 3.66 -11.90 -5.29
N ILE A 291 4.29 -12.23 -4.17
CA ILE A 291 5.72 -11.98 -3.93
C ILE A 291 6.59 -12.76 -4.92
N LEU A 292 6.32 -14.06 -5.09
CA LEU A 292 7.05 -14.91 -6.05
C LEU A 292 6.92 -14.39 -7.49
N PHE A 293 5.74 -13.88 -7.85
CA PHE A 293 5.52 -13.29 -9.16
C PHE A 293 6.34 -12.00 -9.34
N GLU A 294 6.32 -11.09 -8.36
CA GLU A 294 7.04 -9.82 -8.41
C GLU A 294 8.56 -10.01 -8.57
N MET A 295 9.13 -11.01 -7.88
CA MET A 295 10.56 -11.34 -8.02
C MET A 295 10.97 -11.72 -9.44
N ASN A 296 10.08 -12.40 -10.16
CA ASN A 296 10.34 -12.89 -11.50
C ASN A 296 9.89 -11.90 -12.59
N ASN A 297 9.10 -10.88 -12.23
CA ASN A 297 8.43 -9.99 -13.18
C ASN A 297 8.50 -8.52 -12.73
N VAL A 298 9.71 -7.97 -12.66
CA VAL A 298 10.02 -6.59 -12.21
C VAL A 298 9.20 -5.48 -12.91
N LEU A 299 8.61 -5.77 -14.08
CA LEU A 299 7.81 -4.81 -14.86
C LEU A 299 6.33 -4.75 -14.47
N LEU A 300 5.83 -5.73 -13.71
CA LEU A 300 4.45 -5.83 -13.30
C LEU A 300 4.40 -5.80 -11.77
N LEU A 301 3.78 -4.73 -11.25
CA LEU A 301 3.26 -4.60 -9.89
C LEU A 301 4.31 -4.27 -8.79
N PRO A 302 4.20 -3.12 -8.11
CA PRO A 302 4.88 -2.89 -6.85
C PRO A 302 3.93 -3.31 -5.72
N TRP A 303 3.84 -4.58 -5.35
CA TRP A 303 2.98 -4.96 -4.22
C TRP A 303 3.53 -4.50 -2.88
N GLU A 304 4.79 -4.08 -2.86
CA GLU A 304 5.50 -3.77 -1.63
C GLU A 304 6.24 -2.44 -1.65
N ARG A 305 6.16 -1.84 -0.46
CA ARG A 305 7.22 -1.04 0.13
C ARG A 305 8.14 -2.00 0.91
N TYR A 306 8.86 -2.90 0.23
CA TYR A 306 9.91 -3.61 0.95
C TYR A 306 11.05 -2.65 1.19
N LYS A 307 11.49 -2.59 2.45
CA LYS A 307 12.67 -1.88 2.88
C LYS A 307 13.83 -2.25 1.96
N ASN A 308 14.15 -1.36 1.02
CA ASN A 308 15.50 -1.28 0.47
C ASN A 308 16.39 -0.83 1.63
N TYR A 309 16.84 -1.78 2.46
CA TYR A 309 17.85 -1.55 3.48
C TYR A 309 19.19 -1.04 2.90
N GLN A 310 19.31 -0.96 1.57
CA GLN A 310 20.56 -0.65 0.89
C GLN A 310 20.61 0.69 0.14
N ASN A 311 19.49 1.36 -0.15
CA ASN A 311 19.50 2.53 -1.06
C ASN A 311 19.05 3.87 -0.48
N GLU A 312 18.55 3.93 0.75
CA GLU A 312 18.25 5.20 1.43
C GLU A 312 19.44 5.71 2.25
N GLY A 313 20.68 5.66 1.74
CA GLY A 313 21.83 6.27 2.45
C GLY A 313 21.97 5.87 3.93
N PHE A 314 21.41 4.72 4.32
CA PHE A 314 21.55 4.12 5.65
C PHE A 314 22.95 3.56 5.71
N ASN A 315 23.91 4.43 6.03
CA ASN A 315 25.18 3.97 6.58
C ASN A 315 24.85 3.24 7.89
N PHE A 316 24.74 1.92 7.81
CA PHE A 316 24.75 1.02 8.95
C PHE A 316 26.13 1.10 9.62
N GLN A 317 26.33 2.14 10.43
CA GLN A 317 27.34 2.16 11.48
C GLN A 317 26.72 2.17 12.89
N SER A 318 25.40 2.02 13.02
CA SER A 318 24.79 1.71 14.31
C SER A 318 24.00 0.42 14.22
N GLY A 319 24.61 -0.66 14.69
CA GLY A 319 23.97 -1.95 14.81
C GLY A 319 22.94 -1.93 15.94
N TYR A 320 21.69 -1.62 15.63
CA TYR A 320 20.53 -2.01 16.42
C TYR A 320 19.38 -2.32 15.48
N GLY A 321 19.19 -3.61 15.20
CA GLY A 321 17.98 -4.13 14.60
C GLY A 321 16.81 -4.02 15.57
N ILE A 322 15.61 -4.07 15.00
CA ILE A 322 14.33 -4.11 15.70
C ILE A 322 14.29 -5.41 16.53
N PHE A 323 14.77 -5.34 17.76
CA PHE A 323 14.46 -6.25 18.85
C PHE A 323 14.18 -5.38 20.06
N GLY A 324 13.02 -5.59 20.66
CA GLY A 324 12.57 -4.86 21.83
C GLY A 324 13.60 -4.91 22.96
N PHE A 325 13.61 -3.84 23.74
CA PHE A 325 14.34 -3.69 24.98
C PHE A 325 14.27 -4.96 25.85
N ILE A 326 15.41 -5.63 26.04
CA ILE A 326 15.82 -6.18 27.33
C ILE A 326 17.28 -5.73 27.52
N GLY A 327 17.56 -5.16 28.70
CA GLY A 327 18.75 -4.37 29.00
C GLY A 327 20.10 -5.09 28.89
N ASP A 328 21.12 -4.22 28.94
CA ASP A 328 22.55 -4.43 29.11
C ASP A 328 23.36 -5.15 28.01
N GLY A 329 24.13 -4.33 27.30
CA GLY A 329 25.60 -4.35 27.36
C GLY A 329 26.30 -5.67 27.06
N ALA A 330 27.03 -5.69 25.93
CA ALA A 330 28.04 -6.67 25.54
C ALA A 330 27.55 -7.95 24.83
N PHE A 331 26.81 -7.81 23.72
CA PHE A 331 26.56 -8.96 22.83
C PHE A 331 26.45 -8.55 21.34
N ASN A 332 27.52 -8.05 20.71
CA ASN A 332 27.43 -7.73 19.28
C ASN A 332 28.67 -7.97 18.42
N ARG A 333 29.36 -9.10 18.64
CA ARG A 333 30.32 -9.63 17.65
C ARG A 333 30.29 -11.15 17.44
N LYS A 334 29.42 -11.90 18.14
CA LYS A 334 29.35 -13.38 18.06
C LYS A 334 28.06 -13.94 17.41
N PHE A 335 27.13 -13.10 16.97
CA PHE A 335 25.80 -13.58 16.53
C PHE A 335 25.69 -13.89 15.03
N ILE A 336 26.59 -13.36 14.19
CA ILE A 336 26.62 -13.69 12.74
C ILE A 336 27.23 -15.08 12.49
N GLU A 337 28.00 -15.64 13.44
CA GLU A 337 28.59 -16.98 13.33
C GLU A 337 27.71 -18.10 13.91
N ARG A 338 26.46 -17.82 14.28
CA ARG A 338 25.61 -18.79 15.01
C ARG A 338 24.17 -18.87 14.53
N ILE A 339 23.94 -18.72 13.22
CA ILE A 339 22.73 -19.29 12.63
C ILE A 339 23.02 -20.76 12.35
N PRO A 340 22.45 -21.72 13.10
CA PRO A 340 22.61 -23.13 12.78
C PRO A 340 22.06 -23.38 11.35
N PRO A 341 22.74 -24.18 10.51
CA PRO A 341 22.31 -24.48 9.14
C PRO A 341 20.86 -24.97 9.03
N GLU A 342 20.32 -25.48 10.14
CA GLU A 342 19.00 -26.06 10.31
C GLU A 342 17.87 -25.01 10.40
N ALA A 343 18.20 -23.73 10.60
CA ALA A 343 17.24 -22.63 10.81
C ALA A 343 16.91 -21.81 9.55
N ILE A 344 17.34 -22.24 8.36
CA ILE A 344 17.09 -21.58 7.07
C ILE A 344 16.64 -22.65 6.06
N HIS A 345 15.37 -22.62 5.64
CA HIS A 345 14.91 -23.38 4.50
C HIS A 345 14.96 -22.43 3.32
N ILE A 346 15.91 -22.69 2.44
CA ILE A 346 15.93 -22.12 1.09
C ILE A 346 14.86 -22.89 0.34
N LEU A 347 13.84 -22.19 -0.16
CA LEU A 347 12.94 -22.78 -1.13
C LEU A 347 13.69 -22.86 -2.46
N ASP A 348 14.37 -23.98 -2.69
CA ASP A 348 14.90 -24.30 -4.01
C ASP A 348 13.74 -24.50 -4.99
N ASN A 349 13.85 -23.87 -6.15
CA ASN A 349 12.92 -24.01 -7.26
C ASN A 349 12.96 -25.45 -7.82
N ALA A 350 12.25 -26.38 -7.20
CA ALA A 350 12.03 -27.71 -7.77
C ALA A 350 10.70 -28.27 -7.26
N GLU A 351 9.87 -28.71 -8.19
CA GLU A 351 8.55 -29.36 -7.99
C GLU A 351 7.37 -28.40 -7.82
N LEU A 352 7.01 -27.70 -8.90
CA LEU A 352 5.71 -27.84 -9.56
C LEU A 352 5.75 -27.02 -10.88
N GLU A 353 5.43 -27.72 -11.99
CA GLU A 353 5.19 -27.20 -13.35
C GLU A 353 6.39 -26.63 -14.14
N LYS A 354 7.30 -27.54 -14.54
CA LYS A 354 7.92 -27.46 -15.86
C LYS A 354 6.88 -27.80 -16.93
N GLU A 355 5.96 -26.90 -17.23
CA GLU A 355 5.33 -26.84 -18.55
C GLU A 355 4.72 -25.46 -18.77
N SER A 356 5.14 -24.81 -19.87
CA SER A 356 4.54 -23.60 -20.47
C SER A 356 4.90 -22.21 -19.93
N ILE A 357 6.18 -21.85 -19.88
CA ILE A 357 6.58 -20.47 -20.24
C ILE A 357 7.63 -20.54 -21.35
N LYS A 358 7.16 -20.73 -22.59
CA LYS A 358 7.96 -20.42 -23.77
C LYS A 358 8.16 -18.90 -23.79
N LYS A 359 9.41 -18.47 -23.71
CA LYS A 359 9.88 -17.10 -23.99
C LYS A 359 9.12 -16.49 -25.15
N VAL A 360 8.32 -15.47 -24.89
CA VAL A 360 7.91 -14.50 -25.92
C VAL A 360 8.65 -13.20 -25.62
N PHE A 361 9.86 -13.10 -26.15
CA PHE A 361 10.49 -11.82 -26.43
C PHE A 361 10.01 -11.37 -27.80
N TRP A 362 9.16 -10.35 -27.86
CA TRP A 362 9.05 -9.37 -28.95
C TRP A 362 8.43 -8.07 -28.43
#